data_AF-A0A211ZLZ4-F1
#
_entry.id   AF-A0A211ZLZ4-F1
#
_cell.length_a   1.000
_cell.length_b   1.000
_cell.length_c   1.000
_cell.angle_alpha   90.00
_cell.angle_beta   90.00
_cell.angle_gamma   90.00
#
_symmetry.space_group_name_H-M   'P 1'
#
loop_
_entity.id
_entity.type
_entity.pdbx_description
1 polymer ?
#
loop_
_entity_poly.entity_id
_entity_poly.type
_entity_poly.pdbx_seq_one_letter_code
_entity_poly.pdbx_strand_id
1 'polypeptide(L)'
;MVDDAIKAEIPPAASPATDEAAVLSELTELALGLARGFQAQGVAALEAGDLDRAGEAETRFSSLFLGIRRAIALKLKLREQREEAQREAAADKDRRQDEKDRRRRAVGERMSRAIAAERPEARERLTADLWERLAEDERIDADLADTALPIDVLIARLRRDLGLPPHRPGGAGPAGTGKASPAAGEARGTSGPPRDGYGASGPPAGAVAPPRSVPLPPAGGGQGGSGPPATAPPGADPAERQGREHDRRRLDA
;
A
#
# COMPACT_ATOMS: atom_id res chain seq x y z
N MET A 1 -31.64 -38.38 -7.53
CA MET A 1 -31.64 -36.99 -7.05
C MET A 1 -30.96 -36.99 -5.68
N VAL A 2 -29.64 -37.07 -5.48
CA VAL A 2 -28.45 -36.57 -6.19
C VAL A 2 -28.58 -35.09 -6.55
N ASP A 3 -28.20 -34.23 -5.61
CA ASP A 3 -27.05 -33.30 -5.75
C ASP A 3 -26.91 -32.49 -4.44
N ASP A 4 -26.16 -33.06 -3.49
CA ASP A 4 -25.53 -32.28 -2.42
C ASP A 4 -24.34 -31.55 -3.05
N ALA A 5 -24.53 -30.26 -3.32
CA ALA A 5 -23.51 -29.40 -3.87
C ALA A 5 -22.37 -29.26 -2.86
N ILE A 6 -21.28 -29.94 -3.18
CA ILE A 6 -19.95 -29.85 -2.58
C ILE A 6 -19.56 -28.37 -2.51
N LYS A 7 -19.76 -27.78 -1.34
CA LYS A 7 -19.16 -26.50 -0.96
C LYS A 7 -17.67 -26.76 -0.82
N ALA A 8 -16.95 -26.58 -1.94
CA ALA A 8 -15.50 -26.52 -1.94
C ALA A 8 -15.09 -25.30 -1.11
N GLU A 9 -14.89 -25.51 0.19
CA GLU A 9 -13.98 -24.70 0.98
C GLU A 9 -12.62 -24.77 0.27
N ILE A 10 -12.31 -23.73 -0.49
CA ILE A 10 -10.93 -23.43 -0.85
C ILE A 10 -10.30 -23.03 0.49
N PRO A 11 -9.43 -23.85 1.10
CA PRO A 11 -8.76 -23.43 2.31
C PRO A 11 -8.01 -22.13 1.97
N PRO A 12 -8.07 -21.12 2.84
CA PRO A 12 -7.31 -19.89 2.63
C PRO A 12 -5.86 -20.30 2.39
N ALA A 13 -5.32 -19.90 1.24
CA ALA A 13 -3.92 -20.13 0.92
C ALA A 13 -3.12 -19.55 2.08
N ALA A 14 -2.61 -20.42 2.96
CA ALA A 14 -1.73 -20.03 4.02
C ALA A 14 -0.60 -19.26 3.35
N SER A 15 -0.41 -18.00 3.73
CA SER A 15 0.62 -17.17 3.15
C SER A 15 1.93 -17.96 3.17
N PRO A 16 2.72 -17.99 2.07
CA PRO A 16 3.98 -18.75 2.02
C PRO A 16 4.91 -18.34 3.16
N ALA A 17 4.77 -17.09 3.58
CA ALA A 17 5.33 -16.49 4.77
C ALA A 17 5.05 -17.27 6.08
N THR A 18 3.83 -17.72 6.34
CA THR A 18 3.49 -18.48 7.55
C THR A 18 4.19 -19.84 7.55
N ASP A 19 4.30 -20.46 6.38
CA ASP A 19 4.99 -21.73 6.17
C ASP A 19 6.51 -21.58 6.37
N GLU A 20 7.13 -20.54 5.81
CA GLU A 20 8.56 -20.26 5.98
C GLU A 20 8.95 -19.99 7.45
N ALA A 21 8.09 -19.30 8.21
CA ALA A 21 8.35 -19.02 9.62
C ALA A 21 8.25 -20.28 10.49
N ALA A 22 7.34 -21.20 10.15
CA ALA A 22 7.21 -22.50 10.79
C ALA A 22 8.45 -23.37 10.48
N VAL A 23 8.85 -23.48 9.21
CA VAL A 23 10.04 -24.21 8.79
C VAL A 23 11.30 -23.68 9.47
N LEU A 24 11.48 -22.36 9.54
CA LEU A 24 12.64 -21.79 10.24
C LEU A 24 12.58 -22.06 11.76
N SER A 25 11.40 -22.26 12.35
CA SER A 25 11.25 -22.60 13.77
C SER A 25 11.60 -24.05 14.06
N GLU A 26 11.09 -24.98 13.25
CA GLU A 26 11.49 -26.39 13.30
C GLU A 26 13.01 -26.55 13.07
N LEU A 27 13.58 -25.85 12.10
CA LEU A 27 15.03 -25.86 11.85
C LEU A 27 15.83 -25.31 13.04
N THR A 28 15.29 -24.32 13.77
CA THR A 28 15.95 -23.79 14.97
C THR A 28 15.96 -24.82 16.09
N GLU A 29 14.85 -25.52 16.31
CA GLU A 29 14.75 -26.58 17.33
C GLU A 29 15.68 -27.75 17.02
N LEU A 30 15.71 -28.20 15.77
CA LEU A 30 16.58 -29.27 15.31
C LEU A 30 18.07 -28.87 15.45
N ALA A 31 18.41 -27.64 15.08
CA ALA A 31 19.75 -27.10 15.29
C ALA A 31 20.14 -27.06 16.77
N LEU A 32 19.20 -26.74 17.67
CA LEU A 32 19.43 -26.73 19.12
C LEU A 32 19.68 -28.14 19.67
N GLY A 33 18.94 -29.13 19.15
CA GLY A 33 19.20 -30.56 19.42
C GLY A 33 20.60 -31.00 18.99
N LEU A 34 21.02 -30.63 17.78
CA LEU A 34 22.36 -30.91 17.27
C LEU A 34 23.46 -30.20 18.09
N ALA A 35 23.22 -28.96 18.54
CA ALA A 35 24.16 -28.20 19.36
C ALA A 35 24.46 -28.95 20.67
N ARG A 36 23.42 -29.44 21.34
CA ARG A 36 23.54 -30.24 22.57
C ARG A 36 24.30 -31.55 22.33
N GLY A 37 24.06 -32.19 21.18
CA GLY A 37 24.77 -33.39 20.77
C GLY A 37 26.28 -33.16 20.58
N PHE A 38 26.67 -32.10 19.86
CA PHE A 38 28.08 -31.76 19.68
C PHE A 38 28.77 -31.35 20.99
N GLN A 39 28.07 -30.60 21.85
CA GLN A 39 28.58 -30.26 23.17
C GLN A 39 28.87 -31.52 24.00
N ALA A 40 27.92 -32.46 24.07
CA ALA A 40 28.10 -33.70 24.82
C ALA A 40 29.27 -34.55 24.27
N GLN A 41 29.40 -34.62 22.94
CA GLN A 41 30.52 -35.31 22.29
C GLN A 41 31.88 -34.65 22.58
N GLY A 42 31.94 -33.32 22.56
CA GLY A 42 33.16 -32.59 22.91
C GLY A 42 33.58 -32.81 24.36
N VAL A 43 32.63 -32.78 25.30
CA VAL A 43 32.90 -33.06 26.73
C VAL A 43 33.41 -34.48 26.92
N ALA A 44 32.76 -35.48 26.31
CA ALA A 44 33.20 -36.87 26.41
C ALA A 44 34.59 -37.10 25.80
N ALA A 45 34.94 -36.41 24.70
CA ALA A 45 36.26 -36.48 24.09
C ALA A 45 37.34 -35.84 24.99
N LEU A 46 37.02 -34.73 25.65
CA LEU A 46 37.90 -34.09 26.64
C LEU A 46 38.15 -35.01 27.84
N GLU A 47 37.12 -35.66 28.37
CA GLU A 47 37.25 -36.63 29.46
C GLU A 47 38.12 -37.84 29.07
N ALA A 48 38.08 -38.25 27.80
CA ALA A 48 38.90 -39.32 27.25
C ALA A 48 40.34 -38.88 26.87
N GLY A 49 40.66 -37.58 26.94
CA GLY A 49 41.95 -37.03 26.52
C GLY A 49 42.16 -36.95 25.00
N ASP A 50 41.09 -37.13 24.20
CA ASP A 50 41.12 -37.06 22.74
C ASP A 50 40.86 -35.62 22.28
N LEU A 51 41.94 -34.83 22.19
CA LEU A 51 41.89 -33.41 21.83
C LEU A 51 41.45 -33.18 20.38
N ASP A 52 41.80 -34.07 19.46
CA ASP A 52 41.43 -33.95 18.04
C ASP A 52 39.90 -34.03 17.88
N ARG A 53 39.29 -35.00 18.54
CA ARG A 53 37.84 -35.19 18.53
C ARG A 53 37.09 -34.11 19.28
N ALA A 54 37.68 -33.56 20.34
CA ALA A 54 37.13 -32.39 21.05
C ALA A 54 37.13 -31.13 20.15
N GLY A 55 38.23 -30.86 19.43
CA GLY A 55 38.34 -29.73 18.51
C GLY A 55 37.40 -29.83 17.31
N GLU A 56 37.18 -31.03 16.78
CA GLU A 56 36.20 -31.25 15.70
C GLU A 56 34.77 -30.95 16.18
N ALA A 57 34.40 -31.39 17.38
CA ALA A 57 33.10 -31.11 17.98
C ALA A 57 32.88 -29.61 18.21
N GLU A 58 33.89 -28.88 18.69
CA GLU A 58 33.85 -27.42 18.84
C GLU A 58 33.63 -26.69 17.52
N THR A 59 34.33 -27.11 16.46
CA THR A 59 34.19 -26.51 15.12
C THR A 59 32.78 -26.71 14.57
N ARG A 60 32.21 -27.91 14.72
CA ARG A 60 30.83 -28.21 14.32
C ARG A 60 29.81 -27.42 15.15
N PHE A 61 30.04 -27.28 16.45
CA PHE A 61 29.18 -26.46 17.33
C PHE A 61 29.23 -24.97 16.94
N SER A 62 30.41 -24.41 16.69
CA SER A 62 30.60 -23.00 16.34
C SER A 62 29.96 -22.64 15.00
N SER A 63 30.14 -23.50 13.99
CA SER A 63 29.50 -23.33 12.67
C SER A 63 27.97 -23.39 12.76
N LEU A 64 27.44 -24.30 13.59
CA LEU A 64 26.00 -24.40 13.85
C LEU A 64 25.46 -23.13 14.54
N PHE A 65 26.16 -22.61 15.54
CA PHE A 65 25.75 -21.39 16.24
C PHE A 65 25.71 -20.17 15.31
N LEU A 66 26.67 -20.07 14.40
CA LEU A 66 26.66 -19.06 13.34
C LEU A 66 25.44 -19.21 12.42
N GLY A 67 25.10 -20.44 12.03
CA GLY A 67 23.90 -20.75 11.26
C GLY A 67 22.62 -20.30 11.98
N ILE A 68 22.49 -20.62 13.28
CA ILE A 68 21.35 -20.21 14.12
C ILE A 68 21.24 -18.69 14.19
N ARG A 69 22.33 -17.95 14.42
CA ARG A 69 22.32 -16.48 14.44
C ARG A 69 21.82 -15.89 13.13
N ARG A 70 22.27 -16.43 11.99
CA ARG A 70 21.82 -15.99 10.66
C ARG A 70 20.35 -16.29 10.44
N ALA A 71 19.86 -17.46 10.86
CA ALA A 71 18.45 -17.82 10.76
C ALA A 71 17.56 -16.88 11.61
N ILE A 72 17.98 -16.55 12.84
CA ILE A 72 17.25 -15.60 13.70
C ILE A 72 17.21 -14.21 13.05
N ALA A 73 18.34 -13.72 12.54
CA ALA A 73 18.40 -12.44 11.84
C ALA A 73 17.46 -12.41 10.62
N LEU A 74 17.39 -13.50 9.86
CA LEU A 74 16.49 -13.63 8.73
C LEU A 74 15.02 -13.63 9.16
N LYS A 75 14.66 -14.37 10.22
CA LYS A 75 13.30 -14.35 10.79
C LYS A 75 12.86 -12.93 11.19
N LEU A 76 13.73 -12.19 11.88
CA LEU A 76 13.45 -10.82 12.30
C LEU A 76 13.22 -9.91 11.08
N LYS A 77 14.07 -10.01 10.06
CA LYS A 77 13.92 -9.25 8.81
C LYS A 77 12.62 -9.57 8.07
N LEU A 78 12.26 -10.85 7.96
CA LEU A 78 11.00 -11.26 7.31
C LEU A 78 9.77 -10.77 8.08
N ARG A 79 9.84 -10.72 9.41
CA ARG A 79 8.78 -10.15 10.24
C ARG A 79 8.63 -8.65 9.99
N GLU A 80 9.73 -7.90 9.99
CA GLU A 80 9.73 -6.46 9.70
C GLU A 80 9.14 -6.17 8.32
N GLN A 81 9.53 -6.94 7.30
CA GLN A 81 8.97 -6.81 5.95
C GLN A 81 7.45 -7.07 5.89
N ARG A 82 6.95 -8.05 6.65
CA ARG A 82 5.50 -8.30 6.73
C ARG A 82 4.78 -7.16 7.43
N GLU A 83 5.33 -6.65 8.53
CA GLU A 83 4.76 -5.52 9.26
C GLU A 83 4.76 -4.24 8.41
N GLU A 84 5.79 -4.01 7.60
CA GLU A 84 5.82 -2.91 6.62
C GLU A 84 4.79 -3.08 5.50
N ALA A 85 4.73 -4.25 4.87
CA ALA A 85 3.73 -4.53 3.83
C ALA A 85 2.28 -4.43 4.37
N GLN A 86 2.05 -4.86 5.62
CA GLN A 86 0.75 -4.69 6.28
C GLN A 86 0.43 -3.21 6.54
N ARG A 87 1.41 -2.42 6.97
CA ARG A 87 1.24 -0.98 7.17
C ARG A 87 0.96 -0.26 5.85
N GLU A 88 1.67 -0.59 4.78
CA GLU A 88 1.43 -0.04 3.44
C GLU A 88 0.04 -0.41 2.93
N ALA A 89 -0.35 -1.68 3.05
CA ALA A 89 -1.69 -2.13 2.66
C ALA A 89 -2.80 -1.45 3.48
N ALA A 90 -2.57 -1.17 4.77
CA ALA A 90 -3.51 -0.41 5.59
C ALA A 90 -3.58 1.06 5.13
N ALA A 91 -2.44 1.71 4.91
CA ALA A 91 -2.38 3.08 4.43
C ALA A 91 -3.05 3.24 3.05
N ASP A 92 -2.91 2.25 2.17
CA ASP A 92 -3.60 2.22 0.88
C ASP A 92 -5.11 2.10 1.02
N LYS A 93 -5.60 1.26 1.96
CA LYS A 93 -7.03 1.17 2.27
C LYS A 93 -7.57 2.49 2.80
N ASP A 94 -6.86 3.11 3.73
CA ASP A 94 -7.23 4.41 4.31
C ASP A 94 -7.28 5.48 3.22
N ARG A 95 -6.27 5.55 2.34
CA ARG A 95 -6.24 6.48 1.20
C ARG A 95 -7.43 6.24 0.25
N ARG A 96 -7.76 4.99 -0.06
CA ARG A 96 -8.92 4.66 -0.92
C ARG A 96 -10.22 5.08 -0.26
N GLN A 97 -10.36 4.86 1.04
CA GLN A 97 -11.53 5.26 1.81
C GLN A 97 -11.67 6.79 1.86
N ASP A 98 -10.58 7.51 2.14
CA ASP A 98 -10.55 8.98 2.11
C ASP A 98 -10.99 9.53 0.75
N GLU A 99 -10.52 8.93 -0.33
CA GLU A 99 -10.87 9.37 -1.68
C GLU A 99 -12.35 9.09 -2.00
N LYS A 100 -12.85 7.92 -1.62
CA LYS A 100 -14.29 7.59 -1.70
C LYS A 100 -15.13 8.61 -0.92
N ASP A 101 -14.72 8.97 0.29
CA ASP A 101 -15.43 9.93 1.14
C ASP A 101 -15.35 11.36 0.60
N ARG A 102 -14.24 11.75 -0.05
CA ARG A 102 -14.16 13.01 -0.81
C ARG A 102 -15.14 13.02 -1.98
N ARG A 103 -15.21 11.94 -2.74
CA ARG A 103 -16.15 11.83 -3.86
C ARG A 103 -17.60 11.86 -3.38
N ARG A 104 -17.92 11.14 -2.30
CA ARG A 104 -19.25 11.15 -1.66
C ARG A 104 -19.66 12.58 -1.27
N ARG A 105 -18.75 13.34 -0.65
CA ARG A 105 -18.96 14.76 -0.31
C ARG A 105 -19.20 15.60 -1.55
N ALA A 106 -18.36 15.50 -2.59
CA ALA A 106 -18.50 16.28 -3.81
C ALA A 106 -19.82 15.99 -4.56
N VAL A 107 -20.25 14.72 -4.61
CA VAL A 107 -21.57 14.34 -5.14
C VAL A 107 -22.68 14.96 -4.29
N GLY A 108 -22.63 14.78 -2.97
CA GLY A 108 -23.62 15.31 -2.03
C GLY A 108 -23.77 16.84 -2.13
N GLU A 109 -22.68 17.58 -2.24
CA GLU A 109 -22.69 19.04 -2.40
C GLU A 109 -23.28 19.49 -3.73
N ARG A 110 -22.96 18.81 -4.84
CA ARG A 110 -23.48 19.15 -6.16
C ARG A 110 -24.96 18.77 -6.30
N MET A 111 -25.37 17.66 -5.71
CA MET A 111 -26.77 17.22 -5.68
C MET A 111 -27.61 18.10 -4.76
N SER A 112 -27.11 18.45 -3.57
CA SER A 112 -27.76 19.42 -2.69
C SER A 112 -27.99 20.77 -3.38
N ARG A 113 -27.00 21.26 -4.15
CA ARG A 113 -27.17 22.47 -4.97
C ARG A 113 -28.24 22.34 -6.05
N ALA A 114 -28.35 21.17 -6.68
CA ALA A 114 -29.39 20.91 -7.67
C ALA A 114 -30.79 20.86 -7.04
N ILE A 115 -30.93 20.18 -5.89
CA ILE A 115 -32.18 20.09 -5.13
C ILE A 115 -32.59 21.46 -4.59
N ALA A 116 -31.65 22.30 -4.17
CA ALA A 116 -31.94 23.66 -3.71
C ALA A 116 -32.58 24.55 -4.80
N ALA A 117 -32.42 24.21 -6.09
CA ALA A 117 -33.09 24.90 -7.19
C ALA A 117 -34.53 24.43 -7.43
N GLU A 118 -34.97 23.33 -6.80
CA GLU A 118 -36.31 22.77 -6.94
C GLU A 118 -37.35 23.48 -6.05
N ARG A 119 -38.62 23.09 -6.19
CA ARG A 119 -39.72 23.62 -5.38
C ARG A 119 -39.58 23.25 -3.90
N PRO A 120 -39.90 24.18 -2.97
CA PRO A 120 -39.65 23.98 -1.54
C PRO A 120 -40.36 22.73 -0.98
N GLU A 121 -41.53 22.37 -1.50
CA GLU A 121 -42.30 21.20 -1.07
C GLU A 121 -41.61 19.86 -1.42
N ALA A 122 -40.76 19.85 -2.45
CA ALA A 122 -40.02 18.66 -2.87
C ALA A 122 -38.62 18.56 -2.26
N ARG A 123 -38.07 19.68 -1.75
CA ARG A 123 -36.66 19.76 -1.29
C ARG A 123 -36.34 18.82 -0.14
N GLU A 124 -37.19 18.79 0.89
CA GLU A 124 -36.94 17.98 2.08
C GLU A 124 -36.94 16.49 1.73
N ARG A 125 -37.94 16.04 0.97
CA ARG A 125 -38.01 14.66 0.47
C ARG A 125 -36.79 14.29 -0.38
N LEU A 126 -36.44 15.13 -1.35
CA LEU A 126 -35.29 14.87 -2.23
C LEU A 126 -33.96 14.87 -1.48
N THR A 127 -33.84 15.69 -0.43
CA THR A 127 -32.65 15.71 0.42
C THR A 127 -32.55 14.43 1.26
N ALA A 128 -33.65 13.96 1.83
CA ALA A 128 -33.70 12.69 2.54
C ALA A 128 -33.35 11.50 1.62
N ASP A 129 -34.02 11.41 0.46
CA ASP A 129 -33.80 10.36 -0.54
C ASP A 129 -32.35 10.34 -1.06
N LEU A 130 -31.69 11.51 -1.17
CA LEU A 130 -30.29 11.62 -1.56
C LEU A 130 -29.35 11.02 -0.50
N TRP A 131 -29.55 11.36 0.78
CA TRP A 131 -28.69 10.88 1.86
C TRP A 131 -28.87 9.39 2.14
N GLU A 132 -30.11 8.89 2.08
CA GLU A 132 -30.41 7.46 2.15
C GLU A 132 -29.65 6.70 1.05
N ARG A 133 -29.74 7.15 -0.20
CA ARG A 133 -29.03 6.52 -1.33
C ARG A 133 -27.50 6.61 -1.22
N LEU A 134 -26.95 7.74 -0.81
CA LEU A 134 -25.49 7.88 -0.63
C LEU A 134 -24.94 7.03 0.54
N ALA A 135 -25.79 6.66 1.51
CA ALA A 135 -25.40 5.86 2.66
C ALA A 135 -25.64 4.36 2.44
N GLU A 136 -26.72 3.97 1.77
CA GLU A 136 -27.22 2.59 1.76
C GLU A 136 -27.15 1.90 0.38
N ASP A 137 -27.03 2.64 -0.73
CA ASP A 137 -27.00 2.03 -2.06
C ASP A 137 -25.60 1.48 -2.40
N GLU A 138 -25.45 0.16 -2.34
CA GLU A 138 -24.21 -0.56 -2.65
C GLU A 138 -23.68 -0.27 -4.08
N ARG A 139 -24.56 0.02 -5.04
CA ARG A 139 -24.14 0.34 -6.41
C ARG A 139 -23.52 1.73 -6.48
N ILE A 140 -24.07 2.69 -5.74
CA ILE A 140 -23.49 4.03 -5.61
C ILE A 140 -22.18 3.94 -4.84
N ASP A 141 -22.09 3.06 -3.84
CA ASP A 141 -20.86 2.84 -3.10
C ASP A 141 -19.73 2.28 -3.99
N ALA A 142 -20.05 1.32 -4.87
CA ALA A 142 -19.12 0.79 -5.86
C ALA A 142 -18.69 1.86 -6.88
N ASP A 143 -19.61 2.67 -7.40
CA ASP A 143 -19.31 3.76 -8.35
C ASP A 143 -18.45 4.87 -7.69
N LEU A 144 -18.64 5.12 -6.38
CA LEU A 144 -17.83 6.03 -5.58
C LEU A 144 -16.42 5.49 -5.32
N ALA A 145 -16.25 4.17 -5.25
CA ALA A 145 -14.95 3.52 -5.14
C ALA A 145 -14.20 3.45 -6.48
N ASP A 146 -14.90 3.42 -7.62
CA ASP A 146 -14.29 3.37 -8.96
C ASP A 146 -13.78 4.75 -9.42
N THR A 147 -12.51 5.02 -9.21
CA THR A 147 -11.87 6.29 -9.60
C THR A 147 -11.71 6.47 -11.10
N ALA A 148 -11.86 5.40 -11.90
CA ALA A 148 -11.86 5.50 -13.36
C ALA A 148 -13.18 6.10 -13.87
N LEU A 149 -14.28 5.95 -13.13
CA LEU A 149 -15.55 6.58 -13.44
C LEU A 149 -15.51 8.08 -13.09
N PRO A 150 -15.70 8.99 -14.07
CA PRO A 150 -15.75 10.42 -13.78
C PRO A 150 -16.94 10.75 -12.87
N ILE A 151 -16.70 11.58 -11.86
CA ILE A 151 -17.72 11.97 -10.87
C ILE A 151 -18.98 12.58 -11.53
N ASP A 152 -18.82 13.23 -12.68
CA ASP A 152 -19.92 13.85 -13.44
C ASP A 152 -20.90 12.80 -14.00
N VAL A 153 -20.41 11.61 -14.37
CA VAL A 153 -21.25 10.51 -14.86
C VAL A 153 -22.12 9.98 -13.72
N LEU A 154 -21.54 9.81 -12.54
CA LEU A 154 -22.27 9.41 -11.33
C LEU A 154 -23.35 10.45 -10.97
N ILE A 155 -23.00 11.74 -10.99
CA ILE A 155 -23.95 12.83 -10.73
C ILE A 155 -25.09 12.84 -11.76
N ALA A 156 -24.79 12.66 -13.05
CA ALA A 156 -25.80 12.62 -14.10
C ALA A 156 -26.80 11.47 -13.90
N ARG A 157 -26.29 10.29 -13.53
CA ARG A 157 -27.11 9.11 -13.19
C ARG A 157 -28.00 9.38 -11.97
N LEU A 158 -27.41 9.88 -10.88
CA LEU A 158 -28.15 10.23 -9.65
C LEU A 158 -29.25 11.27 -9.87
N ARG A 159 -29.00 12.28 -10.73
CA ARG A 159 -30.04 13.25 -11.12
C ARG A 159 -31.20 12.58 -11.83
N ARG A 160 -30.92 11.67 -12.78
CA ARG A 160 -31.94 10.91 -13.50
C ARG A 160 -32.77 10.05 -12.54
N ASP A 161 -32.11 9.37 -11.60
CA ASP A 161 -32.77 8.47 -10.65
C ASP A 161 -33.66 9.22 -9.64
N LEU A 162 -33.30 10.47 -9.29
CA LEU A 162 -34.09 11.36 -8.44
C LEU A 162 -35.12 12.21 -9.22
N GLY A 163 -35.21 12.04 -10.55
CA GLY A 163 -36.14 12.80 -11.39
C GLY A 163 -35.78 14.29 -11.57
N LEU A 164 -34.53 14.66 -11.28
CA LEU A 164 -34.03 16.03 -11.44
C LEU A 164 -33.68 16.33 -12.90
N PRO A 165 -33.87 17.58 -13.37
CA PRO A 165 -33.51 17.97 -14.72
C PRO A 165 -31.99 17.80 -14.96
N PRO A 166 -31.57 17.46 -16.19
CA PRO A 166 -30.16 17.25 -16.51
C PRO A 166 -29.34 18.51 -16.27
N HIS A 167 -28.12 18.34 -15.78
CA HIS A 167 -27.19 19.44 -15.60
C HIS A 167 -26.82 20.01 -16.97
N ARG A 168 -27.27 21.23 -17.30
CA ARG A 168 -26.67 22.02 -18.39
C ARG A 168 -25.44 22.73 -17.83
N PRO A 169 -24.21 22.39 -18.25
CA PRO A 169 -23.06 23.21 -17.94
C PRO A 169 -23.20 24.50 -18.76
N GLY A 170 -23.39 25.64 -18.08
CA GLY A 170 -23.59 26.95 -18.71
C GLY A 170 -25.06 27.32 -18.91
N GLY A 171 -25.73 27.68 -17.82
CA GLY A 171 -27.07 28.28 -17.86
C GLY A 171 -27.03 29.78 -17.62
N ALA A 172 -26.71 30.57 -18.65
CA ALA A 172 -27.36 31.87 -18.80
C ALA A 172 -28.84 31.61 -19.15
N GLY A 173 -29.76 32.34 -18.51
CA GLY A 173 -31.15 31.95 -18.30
C GLY A 173 -32.05 31.87 -19.55
N PRO A 174 -33.36 31.60 -19.37
CA PRO A 174 -34.33 31.66 -20.45
C PRO A 174 -34.64 33.13 -20.75
N ALA A 175 -33.87 33.74 -21.65
CA ALA A 175 -34.31 34.93 -22.34
C ALA A 175 -35.41 34.50 -23.33
N GLY A 176 -36.65 34.81 -22.96
CA GLY A 176 -37.75 34.85 -23.92
C GLY A 176 -37.50 35.87 -25.02
N THR A 177 -38.36 35.79 -26.03
CA THR A 177 -38.48 36.63 -27.23
C THR A 177 -37.60 36.21 -28.42
N GLY A 178 -38.28 35.76 -29.48
CA GLY A 178 -37.63 35.42 -30.74
C GLY A 178 -38.46 34.52 -31.65
N LYS A 179 -39.74 34.86 -31.84
CA LYS A 179 -40.57 34.32 -32.93
C LYS A 179 -40.04 34.86 -34.25
N ALA A 180 -39.37 34.06 -35.07
CA ALA A 180 -39.34 34.21 -36.53
C ALA A 180 -38.61 33.04 -37.21
N SER A 181 -39.36 32.27 -37.99
CA SER A 181 -38.89 31.65 -39.23
C SER A 181 -40.09 31.69 -40.20
N PRO A 182 -39.94 31.61 -41.54
CA PRO A 182 -38.71 31.38 -42.31
C PRO A 182 -38.56 32.33 -43.52
N ALA A 183 -37.38 32.33 -44.17
CA ALA A 183 -37.26 32.80 -45.55
C ALA A 183 -36.30 31.88 -46.31
N ALA A 184 -36.82 31.35 -47.41
CA ALA A 184 -36.18 30.45 -48.35
C ALA A 184 -35.04 31.14 -49.13
N GLY A 185 -34.07 30.33 -49.55
CA GLY A 185 -32.95 30.73 -50.40
C GLY A 185 -32.11 29.53 -50.79
N GLU A 186 -32.60 28.79 -51.79
CA GLU A 186 -31.84 28.00 -52.78
C GLU A 186 -30.49 28.65 -53.18
N ALA A 187 -29.42 28.00 -53.64
CA ALA A 187 -29.16 26.65 -54.15
C ALA A 187 -27.65 26.46 -54.42
N ARG A 188 -27.30 25.23 -54.82
CA ARG A 188 -26.07 24.76 -55.52
C ARG A 188 -24.82 24.66 -54.64
N GLY A 189 -24.29 23.48 -54.38
CA GLY A 189 -23.69 22.50 -55.32
C GLY A 189 -22.27 22.27 -54.77
N THR A 190 -21.62 21.12 -54.75
CA THR A 190 -21.67 19.90 -55.54
C THR A 190 -21.04 18.78 -54.70
N SER A 191 -21.63 17.60 -54.77
CA SER A 191 -21.06 16.31 -54.37
C SER A 191 -19.87 15.89 -55.24
N GLY A 192 -18.86 15.24 -54.66
CA GLY A 192 -17.90 14.39 -55.41
C GLY A 192 -16.68 13.96 -54.57
N PRO A 193 -16.13 12.74 -54.75
CA PRO A 193 -15.82 11.84 -53.62
C PRO A 193 -14.35 11.32 -53.63
N PRO A 194 -14.00 10.12 -53.09
CA PRO A 194 -12.91 9.91 -52.14
C PRO A 194 -11.60 9.43 -52.81
N ARG A 195 -10.52 9.32 -52.03
CA ARG A 195 -9.32 8.58 -52.45
C ARG A 195 -8.88 7.57 -51.39
N ASP A 196 -9.06 6.32 -51.76
CA ASP A 196 -8.34 5.15 -51.26
C ASP A 196 -6.87 5.17 -51.72
N GLY A 197 -6.01 4.48 -50.97
CA GLY A 197 -5.02 3.62 -51.60
C GLY A 197 -3.59 3.64 -51.07
N TYR A 198 -3.23 2.52 -50.41
CA TYR A 198 -1.94 1.80 -50.47
C TYR A 198 -0.68 2.50 -49.91
N GLY A 199 0.23 1.87 -49.18
CA GLY A 199 0.46 0.48 -48.80
C GLY A 199 1.53 0.45 -47.68
N ALA A 200 1.46 -0.53 -46.77
CA ALA A 200 2.40 -1.66 -46.73
C ALA A 200 3.88 -1.28 -46.49
N SER A 201 4.38 -1.46 -45.27
CA SER A 201 5.19 -2.63 -44.90
C SER A 201 5.48 -2.64 -43.39
N GLY A 202 5.36 -3.83 -42.78
CA GLY A 202 5.79 -4.09 -41.41
C GLY A 202 7.33 -4.20 -41.25
N PRO A 203 7.79 -4.55 -40.03
CA PRO A 203 9.12 -4.28 -39.49
C PRO A 203 10.13 -5.39 -39.84
N PRO A 204 11.41 -5.30 -39.40
CA PRO A 204 11.71 -6.06 -38.17
C PRO A 204 12.86 -5.53 -37.28
N ALA A 205 12.80 -6.01 -36.03
CA ALA A 205 13.89 -6.56 -35.22
C ALA A 205 15.06 -5.67 -34.75
N GLY A 206 15.20 -5.64 -33.43
CA GLY A 206 16.44 -6.09 -32.79
C GLY A 206 17.41 -5.00 -32.35
N ALA A 207 17.26 -4.53 -31.10
CA ALA A 207 18.40 -4.12 -30.30
C ALA A 207 18.05 -4.24 -28.81
N VAL A 208 18.30 -5.43 -28.27
CA VAL A 208 18.45 -5.68 -26.83
C VAL A 208 19.68 -4.91 -26.37
N ALA A 209 19.51 -3.94 -25.47
CA ALA A 209 20.61 -3.29 -24.78
C ALA A 209 21.07 -4.17 -23.59
N PRO A 210 22.37 -4.48 -23.45
CA PRO A 210 22.88 -5.29 -22.34
C PRO A 210 22.94 -4.49 -21.02
N PRO A 211 22.86 -5.17 -19.86
CA PRO A 211 22.94 -4.54 -18.54
C PRO A 211 24.35 -4.02 -18.24
N ARG A 212 24.43 -2.83 -17.62
CA ARG A 212 25.67 -2.21 -17.18
C ARG A 212 26.27 -2.95 -15.97
N SER A 213 27.54 -3.30 -16.09
CA SER A 213 28.36 -3.97 -15.08
C SER A 213 28.58 -3.11 -13.82
N VAL A 214 28.49 -3.76 -12.66
CA VAL A 214 28.80 -3.21 -11.33
C VAL A 214 30.34 -3.16 -11.17
N PRO A 215 30.94 -2.06 -10.68
CA PRO A 215 32.35 -2.07 -10.31
C PRO A 215 32.57 -2.70 -8.92
N LEU A 216 33.52 -3.64 -8.85
CA LEU A 216 34.07 -4.21 -7.60
C LEU A 216 34.88 -3.16 -6.82
N PRO A 217 34.99 -3.31 -5.48
CA PRO A 217 35.71 -2.37 -4.61
C PRO A 217 37.24 -2.52 -4.70
N PRO A 218 38.02 -1.45 -4.49
CA PRO A 218 39.46 -1.56 -4.33
C PRO A 218 39.83 -2.20 -2.99
N ALA A 219 40.72 -3.18 -3.06
CA ALA A 219 41.43 -3.76 -1.94
C ALA A 219 42.56 -2.83 -1.46
N GLY A 220 42.75 -2.76 -0.14
CA GLY A 220 44.05 -2.60 0.50
C GLY A 220 44.69 -1.21 0.52
N GLY A 221 44.55 -0.53 1.66
CA GLY A 221 45.42 0.58 2.05
C GLY A 221 45.36 0.75 3.57
N GLY A 222 46.39 0.28 4.26
CA GLY A 222 46.49 0.35 5.72
C GLY A 222 47.12 1.66 6.22
N GLN A 223 47.10 1.75 7.55
CA GLN A 223 47.78 2.70 8.45
C GLN A 223 47.07 4.01 8.79
N GLY A 224 46.85 4.19 10.09
CA GLY A 224 46.40 5.43 10.71
C GLY A 224 45.76 5.16 12.07
N GLY A 225 46.58 4.90 13.08
CA GLY A 225 46.10 4.68 14.44
C GLY A 225 45.41 5.92 15.03
N SER A 226 44.37 5.67 15.82
CA SER A 226 43.96 6.56 16.90
C SER A 226 43.17 5.72 17.90
N GLY A 227 43.55 5.80 19.17
CA GLY A 227 43.15 4.89 20.24
C GLY A 227 41.65 4.93 20.62
N PRO A 228 41.23 4.03 21.52
CA PRO A 228 39.85 3.97 21.97
C PRO A 228 39.46 5.21 22.82
N PRO A 229 38.24 5.74 22.68
CA PRO A 229 37.74 6.78 23.57
C PRO A 229 37.51 6.23 24.99
N ALA A 230 37.76 7.09 25.97
CA ALA A 230 37.62 6.83 27.39
C ALA A 230 36.23 6.30 27.77
N THR A 231 36.23 5.26 28.58
CA THR A 231 35.08 4.71 29.30
C THR A 231 34.42 5.78 30.17
N ALA A 232 33.14 6.07 29.93
CA ALA A 232 32.33 6.89 30.83
C ALA A 232 31.95 6.08 32.09
N PRO A 233 31.95 6.69 33.29
CA PRO A 233 31.47 6.03 34.51
C PRO A 233 29.93 5.94 34.52
N PRO A 234 29.37 4.94 35.24
CA PRO A 234 27.93 4.70 35.28
C PRO A 234 27.24 5.62 36.30
N GLY A 235 26.02 6.07 35.96
CA GLY A 235 25.02 6.54 36.93
C GLY A 235 24.98 8.06 37.16
N ALA A 236 24.19 8.76 36.36
CA ALA A 236 23.57 10.02 36.77
C ALA A 236 22.15 10.08 36.19
N ASP A 237 21.19 9.92 37.09
CA ASP A 237 19.75 9.94 36.87
C ASP A 237 19.30 11.33 36.33
N PRO A 238 18.54 11.43 35.23
CA PRO A 238 18.16 12.72 34.64
C PRO A 238 17.18 13.55 35.50
N ALA A 239 16.69 13.04 36.62
CA ALA A 239 15.72 13.73 37.49
C ALA A 239 16.32 14.80 38.43
N GLU A 240 17.64 14.81 38.68
CA GLU A 240 18.23 15.76 39.66
C GLU A 240 18.70 17.11 39.06
N ARG A 241 18.62 17.29 37.73
CA ARG A 241 19.17 18.49 37.07
C ARG A 241 18.26 19.72 37.10
N GLN A 242 16.98 19.57 37.42
CA GLN A 242 16.01 20.68 37.44
C GLN A 242 15.90 21.38 38.82
N GLY A 243 16.41 20.76 39.90
CA GLY A 243 16.29 21.31 41.25
C GLY A 243 17.29 22.42 41.62
N ARG A 244 18.44 22.51 40.92
CA ARG A 244 19.52 23.45 41.31
C ARG A 244 19.47 24.81 40.61
N GLU A 245 18.56 25.00 39.66
CA GLU A 245 18.44 26.27 38.92
C GLU A 245 17.42 27.23 39.57
N HIS A 246 16.52 26.74 40.42
CA HIS A 246 15.53 27.56 41.10
C HIS A 246 16.04 28.26 42.37
N ASP A 247 17.09 27.74 43.03
CA ASP A 247 17.63 28.34 44.27
C ASP A 247 18.58 29.52 44.03
N ARG A 248 19.12 29.70 42.82
CA ARG A 248 19.97 30.87 42.50
C ARG A 248 19.18 32.14 42.17
N ARG A 249 17.86 32.05 41.93
CA ARG A 249 17.02 33.22 41.62
C ARG A 249 16.31 33.84 42.84
N ARG A 250 16.54 33.31 44.05
CA ARG A 250 15.95 33.80 45.30
C ARG A 250 16.91 34.59 46.20
N LEU A 251 18.15 34.81 45.77
CA LEU A 251 19.14 35.61 46.52
C LEU A 251 19.45 36.98 45.89
N ASP A 252 18.84 37.30 44.75
CA ASP A 252 19.00 38.60 44.06
C ASP A 252 17.66 39.34 43.83
N ALA A 253 16.65 39.10 44.67
CA ALA A 253 15.36 39.83 44.66
C ALA A 253 14.92 40.25 46.07
#